data_AF-A0A924JTT5-F1
#
_entry.id   AF-A0A924JTT5-F1
#
_cell.length_a   1.000
_cell.length_b   1.000
_cell.length_c   1.000
_cell.angle_alpha   90.00
_cell.angle_beta   90.00
_cell.angle_gamma   90.00
#
_symmetry.space_group_name_H-M   'P 1'
#
loop_
_entity.id
_entity.type
_entity.pdbx_description
1 polymer ?
#
loop_
_entity_poly.entity_id
_entity_poly.type
_entity_poly.pdbx_seq_one_letter_code
_entity_poly.pdbx_strand_id
1 'polypeptide(L)' 'MWTTLLLIAAIIIGIFGVIRIVRGDLVVGIILIVVALLVGPGGVSILS' A
#
# COMPACT_ATOMS: atom_id res chain seq x y z
N MET A 1 -9.69 -1.29 16.82
CA MET A 1 -10.23 -0.06 16.19
C MET A 1 -9.20 0.58 15.26
N TRP A 2 -7.94 0.77 15.69
CA TRP A 2 -6.85 1.30 14.85
C TRP A 2 -6.41 0.38 13.69
N THR A 3 -6.45 -0.95 13.88
CA THR A 3 -6.10 -1.96 12.88
C THR A 3 -6.93 -1.85 11.60
N THR A 4 -8.23 -1.56 11.74
CA THR A 4 -9.14 -1.40 10.61
C THR A 4 -8.83 -0.14 9.79
N LEU A 5 -8.43 0.94 10.46
CA LEU A 5 -8.01 2.18 9.81
C LEU A 5 -6.72 2.00 9.00
N LEU A 6 -5.74 1.27 9.55
CA LEU A 6 -4.50 0.93 8.84
C LEU A 6 -4.73 0.02 7.63
N LEU A 7 -5.66 -0.93 7.75
CA LEU A 7 -6.06 -1.80 6.63
C LEU A 7 -6.67 -0.98 5.48
N ILE A 8 -7.58 -0.05 5.81
CA ILE A 8 -8.21 0.84 4.82
C ILE A 8 -7.16 1.72 4.15
N ALA A 9 -6.24 2.30 4.92
CA ALA A 9 -5.15 3.12 4.38
C ALA A 9 -4.24 2.31 3.45
N ALA A 10 -3.85 1.09 3.83
CA ALA A 10 -3.01 0.22 3.01
C ALA A 10 -3.66 -0.16 1.68
N ILE A 11 -4.96 -0.46 1.68
CA ILE A 11 -5.72 -0.76 0.46
C ILE A 11 -5.71 0.44 -0.48
N ILE A 12 -5.94 1.65 0.03
CA ILE A 12 -5.93 2.88 -0.79
C ILE A 12 -4.54 3.09 -1.40
N ILE A 13 -3.47 3.00 -0.60
CA ILE A 13 -2.10 3.19 -1.07
C ILE A 13 -1.74 2.15 -2.15
N GLY A 14 -2.12 0.88 -1.96
CA GLY A 14 -1.91 -0.19 -2.93
C GLY A 14 -2.61 0.08 -4.26
N ILE A 15 -3.88 0.52 -4.23
CA ILE A 15 -4.63 0.89 -5.44
C ILE A 15 -3.96 2.05 -6.17
N PHE A 16 -3.51 3.08 -5.45
CA PHE A 16 -2.77 4.20 -6.04
C PHE A 16 -1.44 3.77 -6.66
N GLY A 17 -0.73 2.83 -6.04
CA GLY A 17 0.49 2.24 -6.58
C GLY A 17 0.24 1.53 -7.92
N VAL A 18 -0.78 0.67 -7.98
CA VAL A 18 -1.15 -0.02 -9.24
C VAL A 18 -1.56 0.98 -10.33
N ILE A 19 -2.37 1.99 -10.00
CA ILE A 19 -2.79 3.01 -10.98
C ILE A 19 -1.59 3.77 -11.55
N ARG A 20 -0.59 4.10 -10.71
CA ARG A 20 0.64 4.79 -11.15
C ARG A 20 1.48 3.93 -12.08
N ILE A 21 1.62 2.63 -11.78
CA ILE A 21 2.31 1.66 -12.66
C ILE A 21 1.61 1.58 -14.02
N VAL A 22 0.29 1.45 -14.04
CA VAL A 22 -0.50 1.37 -15.29
C VAL A 22 -0.39 2.66 -16.11
N ARG A 23 -0.19 3.82 -15.46
CA ARG A 23 0.04 5.11 -16.12
C ARG A 23 1.48 5.32 -16.62
N GLY A 24 2.37 4.34 -16.46
CA GLY A 24 3.77 4.43 -16.88
C GLY A 24 4.71 5.07 -15.84
N ASP A 25 4.19 5.47 -14.68
CA ASP A 25 4.97 6.03 -13.58
C ASP A 25 5.46 4.88 -12.67
N LEU A 26 6.39 4.10 -13.23
CA LEU A 26 6.88 2.86 -12.62
C LEU A 26 7.57 3.10 -11.27
N VAL A 27 8.37 4.17 -11.16
CA VAL A 27 9.14 4.45 -9.94
C VAL A 27 8.21 4.76 -8.77
N VAL A 28 7.30 5.72 -8.94
CA VAL A 28 6.34 6.10 -7.89
C VAL A 28 5.40 4.94 -7.59
N GLY A 29 4.97 4.21 -8.62
CA GLY A 29 4.12 3.04 -8.47
C GLY A 29 4.74 1.95 -7.61
N ILE A 30 5.98 1.57 -7.88
CA ILE A 30 6.71 0.55 -7.10
C ILE A 30 6.90 1.02 -5.65
N ILE A 31 7.28 2.28 -5.44
CA ILE A 31 7.44 2.85 -4.08
C ILE A 31 6.12 2.75 -3.30
N LEU A 32 4.99 3.12 -3.91
CA LEU A 32 3.68 3.03 -3.29
C LEU A 32 3.27 1.58 -2.98
N ILE A 33 3.61 0.63 -3.84
CA ILE A 33 3.37 -0.80 -3.57
C ILE A 33 4.19 -1.28 -2.36
N VAL A 34 5.48 -0.93 -2.29
CA VAL A 34 6.33 -1.27 -1.14
C VAL A 34 5.77 -0.67 0.15
N VAL A 35 5.38 0.60 0.13
CA VAL A 35 4.77 1.28 1.27
C VAL A 35 3.43 0.61 1.66
N ALA A 36 2.60 0.24 0.70
CA ALA A 36 1.33 -0.45 0.96
C ALA A 36 1.55 -1.81 1.67
N LEU A 37 2.57 -2.57 1.26
CA LEU A 37 2.93 -3.84 1.88
C LEU A 37 3.47 -3.67 3.30
N LEU A 38 4.23 -2.59 3.55
CA LEU A 38 4.76 -2.28 4.89
C LEU A 38 3.67 -1.79 5.85
N VAL A 39 2.65 -1.10 5.34
CA VAL A 39 1.55 -0.51 6.14
C VAL A 39 0.37 -1.49 6.32
N GLY A 40 0.18 -2.45 5.41
CA GLY A 40 -0.97 -3.34 5.37
C GLY A 40 -0.92 -4.53 6.34
N PRO A 41 -1.97 -4.80 7.14
CA PRO A 41 -2.11 -5.98 8.03
C PRO A 41 -2.11 -7.37 7.36
N GLY A 42 -1.74 -7.47 6.08
CA GLY A 42 -1.97 -8.64 5.21
C GLY A 42 -0.82 -9.64 5.10
N GLY A 43 0.13 -9.69 6.04
CA GLY A 43 1.12 -10.79 6.11
C GLY A 43 2.60 -10.43 6.32
N VAL A 44 2.98 -9.15 6.28
CA VAL A 44 4.34 -8.66 6.65
C VAL A 44 4.29 -7.36 7.46
N SER A 45 3.14 -7.08 8.10
CA SER A 45 2.98 -5.90 8.95
C SER A 45 3.94 -5.94 10.13
N ILE A 46 4.91 -5.04 10.12
CA ILE A 46 5.86 -4.80 11.22
C ILE A 46 5.17 -4.13 12.43
N LEU A 47 3.88 -3.77 12.28
CA LEU A 47 3.06 -3.05 13.26
C LEU A 47 1.81 -3.85 13.70
N SER A 48 1.94 -5.18 13.81
CA SER A 48 0.91 -6.03 14.44
C SER A 48 0.88 -5.85 15.95
#